data_AF-A0A0A8F184-F1
#
_entry.id   AF-A0A0A8F184-F1
#
_cell.length_a   1.000
_cell.length_b   1.000
_cell.length_c   1.000
_cell.angle_alpha   90.00
_cell.angle_beta   90.00
_cell.angle_gamma   90.00
#
_symmetry.space_group_name_H-M   'P 1'
#
loop_
_entity.id
_entity.type
_entity.pdbx_description
1 polymer ?
#
loop_
_entity_poly.entity_id
_entity_poly.type
_entity_poly.pdbx_seq_one_letter_code
_entity_poly.pdbx_strand_id
1 'polypeptide(L)'
;MRLLPHLTKLTAPARRHHHITDNGPGLNATSHICPRVHLALYDGTERDYLLDGPSTCPCPRDPHARYEPRVHLAYLLAQQGHDAHWLARFADLPLPAAERITEAAASATRG
;
A
#
# COMPACT_ATOMS: atom_id res chain seq x y z
N MET A 1 53.06 1.38 -11.43
CA MET A 1 52.97 1.98 -10.07
C MET A 1 52.70 3.47 -10.19
N ARG A 2 51.51 3.94 -9.77
CA ARG A 2 51.28 5.28 -9.24
C ARG A 2 49.90 5.32 -8.58
N LEU A 3 49.88 5.96 -7.41
CA LEU A 3 48.95 5.80 -6.31
C LEU A 3 47.62 6.55 -6.51
N LEU A 4 46.54 5.98 -5.99
CA LEU A 4 45.25 6.64 -5.72
C LEU A 4 45.45 7.80 -4.73
N PRO A 5 44.91 9.01 -4.99
CA PRO A 5 44.76 10.02 -3.96
C PRO A 5 43.33 10.03 -3.38
N HIS A 6 43.27 9.56 -2.12
CA HIS A 6 42.58 10.21 -0.99
C HIS A 6 41.04 10.24 -0.95
N LEU A 7 40.49 9.21 -0.29
CA LEU A 7 39.43 9.39 0.72
C LEU A 7 39.98 10.22 1.88
N THR A 8 39.32 11.33 2.22
CA THR A 8 39.00 11.84 3.58
C THR A 8 38.90 13.36 3.62
N LYS A 9 37.66 13.88 3.59
CA LYS A 9 37.25 15.02 4.42
C LYS A 9 35.77 15.30 4.17
N LEU A 10 34.91 14.86 5.09
CA LEU A 10 33.62 15.52 5.35
C LEU A 10 33.22 15.13 6.77
N THR A 11 33.86 15.79 7.73
CA THR A 11 33.38 15.86 9.11
C THR A 11 33.37 17.32 9.49
N ALA A 12 32.19 17.91 9.45
CA ALA A 12 31.87 19.15 10.14
C ALA A 12 30.50 18.94 10.81
N PRO A 13 30.38 19.11 12.13
CA PRO A 13 29.11 19.04 12.83
C PRO A 13 28.40 20.41 12.80
N ALA A 14 27.20 20.43 13.39
CA ALA A 14 26.33 21.58 13.66
C ALA A 14 25.37 21.91 12.50
N ARG A 15 24.06 22.08 12.69
CA ARG A 15 23.35 22.67 13.83
C ARG A 15 21.94 22.09 13.89
N ARG A 16 21.48 21.71 15.07
CA ARG A 16 20.05 21.51 15.36
C ARG A 16 19.32 22.83 15.09
N HIS A 17 18.57 22.92 14.02
CA HIS A 17 17.52 23.93 13.90
C HIS A 17 16.27 23.35 14.57
N HIS A 18 16.15 23.63 15.87
CA HIS A 18 14.87 23.62 16.56
C HIS A 18 14.07 24.80 15.97
N HIS A 19 13.23 24.53 14.98
CA HIS A 19 12.17 25.45 14.59
C HIS A 19 10.85 24.82 15.04
N ILE A 20 10.51 25.10 16.29
CA ILE A 20 9.12 25.14 16.74
C ILE A 20 8.56 26.46 16.23
N THR A 21 7.35 26.39 15.66
CA THR A 21 6.34 27.39 15.26
C THR A 21 5.87 26.99 13.86
N ASP A 22 4.61 26.95 13.50
CA ASP A 22 3.38 27.45 14.11
C ASP A 22 2.23 26.74 13.39
N ASN A 23 1.06 26.80 13.99
CA ASN A 23 -0.22 26.22 13.59
C ASN A 23 -0.54 26.32 12.08
N GLY A 24 -0.54 25.18 11.38
CA GLY A 24 -1.27 24.98 10.14
C GLY A 24 -2.68 24.44 10.44
N PRO A 25 -3.72 24.85 9.71
CA PRO A 25 -5.11 24.59 10.07
C PRO A 25 -5.32 23.09 10.17
N GLY A 26 -5.97 22.65 11.26
CA GLY A 26 -6.23 21.25 11.54
C GLY A 26 -6.66 20.53 10.28
N LEU A 27 -5.85 19.57 9.83
CA LEU A 27 -6.27 18.58 8.87
C LEU A 27 -7.53 17.99 9.46
N ASN A 28 -8.67 18.39 8.90
CA ASN A 28 -9.94 17.75 9.11
C ASN A 28 -9.62 16.26 9.11
N ALA A 29 -9.75 15.62 10.27
CA ALA A 29 -9.57 14.18 10.38
C ALA A 29 -10.78 13.54 9.73
N THR A 30 -10.95 13.77 8.42
CA THR A 30 -11.70 12.89 7.55
C THR A 30 -11.06 11.55 7.79
N SER A 31 -11.80 10.69 8.49
CA SER A 31 -11.45 9.30 8.68
C SER A 31 -11.01 8.75 7.34
N HIS A 32 -9.69 8.66 7.10
CA HIS A 32 -9.15 8.07 5.90
C HIS A 32 -9.50 6.59 5.98
N ILE A 33 -10.60 6.23 5.32
CA ILE A 33 -11.03 4.85 5.21
C ILE A 33 -10.11 4.23 4.18
N CYS A 34 -9.22 3.36 4.65
CA CYS A 34 -8.40 2.57 3.76
C CYS A 34 -9.30 1.65 2.93
N PRO A 35 -9.20 1.67 1.59
CA PRO A 35 -9.97 0.78 0.76
C PRO A 35 -9.61 -0.66 1.10
N ARG A 36 -10.63 -1.50 1.19
CA ARG A 36 -10.50 -2.90 1.59
C ARG A 36 -11.46 -3.77 0.79
N VAL A 37 -11.18 -5.06 0.73
CA VAL A 37 -12.05 -6.07 0.13
C VAL A 37 -12.21 -7.24 1.10
N HIS A 38 -13.43 -7.72 1.26
CA HIS A 38 -13.71 -8.93 2.04
C HIS A 38 -13.58 -10.14 1.11
N LEU A 39 -12.64 -11.05 1.38
CA LEU A 39 -12.42 -12.25 0.58
C LEU A 39 -11.78 -13.38 1.40
N ALA A 40 -11.82 -14.59 0.85
CA ALA A 40 -11.06 -15.73 1.33
C ALA A 40 -9.87 -16.04 0.42
N LEU A 41 -8.72 -16.36 1.00
CA LEU A 41 -7.57 -16.89 0.28
C LEU A 41 -7.57 -18.43 0.35
N TYR A 42 -6.46 -19.09 0.02
CA TYR A 42 -6.37 -20.56 0.06
C TYR A 42 -6.57 -21.16 1.46
N ASP A 43 -6.46 -20.36 2.53
CA ASP A 43 -6.81 -20.77 3.89
C ASP A 43 -8.33 -20.88 4.13
N GLY A 44 -9.13 -20.51 3.13
CA GLY A 44 -10.59 -20.57 3.14
C GLY A 44 -11.25 -19.61 4.12
N THR A 45 -10.49 -18.76 4.81
CA THR A 45 -11.05 -17.87 5.82
C THR A 45 -11.37 -16.52 5.21
N GLU A 46 -12.63 -16.11 5.33
CA GLU A 46 -13.10 -14.78 4.93
C GLU A 46 -12.57 -13.70 5.89
N ARG A 47 -11.91 -12.68 5.34
CA ARG A 47 -11.27 -11.59 6.09
C ARG A 47 -11.26 -10.32 5.24
N ASP A 48 -11.12 -9.18 5.90
CA ASP A 48 -10.85 -7.92 5.21
C ASP A 48 -9.37 -7.82 4.83
N TYR A 49 -9.11 -7.51 3.56
CA TYR A 49 -7.78 -7.24 3.04
C TYR A 49 -7.66 -5.81 2.53
N LEU A 50 -6.57 -5.13 2.89
CA LEU A 50 -6.29 -3.76 2.44
C LEU A 50 -5.91 -3.75 0.96
N LEU A 51 -6.49 -2.80 0.23
CA LEU A 51 -6.24 -2.58 -1.20
C LEU A 51 -5.13 -1.55 -1.45
N ASP A 52 -4.83 -0.69 -0.47
CA ASP A 52 -3.72 0.25 -0.49
C ASP A 52 -2.48 -0.27 0.23
N GLY A 53 -1.32 0.22 -0.19
CA GLY A 53 -0.04 -0.06 0.44
C GLY A 53 0.10 0.60 1.82
N PRO A 54 0.99 0.07 2.69
CA PRO A 54 1.19 0.58 4.05
C PRO A 54 1.72 2.03 4.10
N SER A 55 2.34 2.51 3.02
CA SER A 55 2.77 3.91 2.88
C SER A 55 1.62 4.87 2.56
N THR A 56 0.60 4.40 1.86
CA THR A 56 -0.57 5.20 1.44
C THR A 56 -1.68 5.18 2.50
N CYS A 57 -1.72 4.09 3.27
CA CYS A 57 -2.60 3.91 4.40
C CYS A 57 -1.80 3.66 5.68
N PRO A 58 -1.24 4.73 6.30
CA PRO A 58 -0.28 4.62 7.40
C PRO A 58 -0.87 4.09 8.71
N CYS A 59 -2.17 3.81 8.79
CA CYS A 59 -2.74 3.16 9.95
C CYS A 59 -4.11 2.54 9.60
N PRO A 60 -4.28 1.21 9.68
CA PRO A 60 -5.60 0.65 9.80
C PRO A 60 -6.07 1.01 11.21
N ARG A 61 -6.93 2.03 11.35
CA ARG A 61 -7.73 2.21 12.57
C ARG A 61 -8.63 1.00 12.85
N ASP A 62 -8.66 0.04 11.92
CA ASP A 62 -9.39 -1.20 11.98
C ASP A 62 -8.44 -2.40 12.15
N PRO A 63 -8.32 -2.97 13.37
CA PRO A 63 -7.45 -4.12 13.63
C PRO A 63 -7.88 -5.39 12.86
N HIS A 64 -9.02 -5.40 12.17
CA HIS A 64 -9.52 -6.56 11.45
C HIS A 64 -9.05 -6.67 10.00
N ALA A 65 -8.54 -5.58 9.41
CA ALA A 65 -8.06 -5.57 8.02
C ALA A 65 -6.57 -5.94 7.93
N ARG A 66 -6.24 -6.89 7.04
CA ARG A 66 -4.87 -7.39 6.84
C ARG A 66 -4.28 -6.85 5.54
N TYR A 67 -2.99 -6.54 5.55
CA TYR A 67 -2.25 -6.30 4.31
C TYR A 67 -1.71 -7.63 3.77
N GLU A 68 -2.05 -7.97 2.54
CA GLU A 68 -1.50 -9.11 1.80
C GLU A 68 -0.93 -8.61 0.46
N PRO A 69 0.39 -8.72 0.21
CA PRO A 69 1.03 -8.18 -0.99
C PRO A 69 0.41 -8.67 -2.30
N ARG A 70 -0.01 -9.93 -2.38
CA ARG A 70 -0.65 -10.50 -3.57
C ARG A 70 -2.01 -9.87 -3.87
N VAL A 71 -2.80 -9.59 -2.84
CA VAL A 71 -4.09 -8.90 -2.96
C VAL A 71 -3.87 -7.46 -3.45
N HIS A 72 -2.91 -6.75 -2.86
CA HIS A 72 -2.56 -5.40 -3.29
C HIS A 72 -2.08 -5.35 -4.74
N LEU A 73 -1.17 -6.25 -5.13
CA LEU A 73 -0.68 -6.35 -6.51
C LEU A 73 -1.81 -6.66 -7.49
N ALA A 74 -2.67 -7.63 -7.18
CA ALA A 74 -3.81 -7.97 -8.02
C ALA A 74 -4.79 -6.79 -8.20
N TYR A 75 -5.00 -5.99 -7.16
CA TYR A 75 -5.83 -4.79 -7.23
C TYR A 75 -5.25 -3.72 -8.16
N LEU A 76 -3.94 -3.46 -8.08
CA LEU A 76 -3.27 -2.52 -8.99
C LEU A 76 -3.36 -2.97 -10.45
N LEU A 77 -3.25 -4.28 -10.70
CA LEU A 77 -3.35 -4.86 -12.05
C LEU A 77 -4.80 -4.87 -12.55
N ALA A 78 -5.77 -5.12 -11.67
CA ALA A 78 -7.18 -5.00 -12.02
C ALA A 78 -7.55 -3.56 -12.44
N GLN A 79 -7.01 -2.55 -11.75
CA GLN A 79 -7.17 -1.14 -12.15
C GLN A 79 -6.59 -0.85 -13.54
N GLN A 80 -5.59 -1.62 -13.99
CA GLN A 80 -5.00 -1.52 -15.34
C GLN A 80 -5.78 -2.31 -16.40
N GLY A 81 -6.88 -2.99 -16.03
CA GLY A 81 -7.76 -3.70 -16.95
C GLY A 81 -7.52 -5.21 -17.07
N HIS A 82 -6.69 -5.80 -16.19
CA HIS A 82 -6.50 -7.25 -16.16
C HIS A 82 -7.71 -7.98 -15.56
N ASP A 83 -8.16 -9.06 -16.22
CA ASP A 83 -9.33 -9.85 -15.78
C ASP A 83 -9.02 -10.82 -14.63
N ALA A 84 -10.07 -11.26 -13.93
CA ALA A 84 -9.97 -12.13 -12.76
C ALA A 84 -9.27 -13.48 -13.04
N HIS A 85 -9.44 -14.08 -14.22
CA HIS A 85 -8.80 -15.36 -14.54
C HIS A 85 -7.30 -15.20 -14.76
N TRP A 86 -6.90 -14.11 -15.42
CA TRP A 86 -5.49 -13.76 -15.56
C TRP A 86 -4.87 -13.48 -14.20
N LEU A 87 -5.55 -12.70 -13.35
CA LEU A 87 -5.08 -12.34 -12.00
C LEU A 87 -4.95 -13.57 -11.09
N ALA A 88 -5.92 -14.49 -11.11
CA ALA A 88 -5.88 -15.71 -10.31
C ALA A 88 -4.60 -16.53 -10.59
N ARG A 89 -4.21 -16.63 -11.87
CA ARG A 89 -2.98 -17.33 -12.27
C ARG A 89 -1.72 -16.52 -11.98
N PHE A 90 -1.73 -15.23 -12.28
CA PHE A 90 -0.53 -14.39 -12.18
C PHE A 90 -0.15 -14.10 -10.73
N ALA A 91 -1.13 -13.73 -9.90
CA ALA A 91 -0.91 -13.37 -8.51
C ALA A 91 -1.02 -14.56 -7.55
N ASP A 92 -1.23 -15.79 -8.06
CA ASP A 92 -1.46 -16.99 -7.26
C ASP A 92 -2.57 -16.78 -6.21
N LEU A 93 -3.79 -16.55 -6.72
CA LEU A 93 -4.99 -16.30 -5.92
C LEU A 93 -6.10 -17.29 -6.30
N PRO A 94 -6.97 -17.67 -5.35
CA PRO A 94 -8.22 -18.35 -5.69
C PRO A 94 -9.04 -17.50 -6.66
N LEU A 95 -9.68 -18.13 -7.66
CA LEU A 95 -10.50 -17.42 -8.64
C LEU A 95 -11.58 -16.53 -7.98
N PRO A 96 -12.33 -16.99 -6.95
CA PRO A 96 -13.31 -16.14 -6.28
C PRO A 96 -12.70 -14.89 -5.60
N ALA A 97 -11.45 -14.98 -5.13
CA ALA A 97 -10.75 -13.83 -4.56
C ALA A 97 -10.39 -12.81 -5.65
N ALA A 98 -9.89 -13.30 -6.80
CA ALA A 98 -9.57 -12.45 -7.95
C ALA A 98 -10.82 -11.73 -8.50
N GLU A 99 -11.97 -12.41 -8.56
CA GLU A 99 -13.25 -11.81 -8.97
C GLU A 99 -13.63 -10.63 -8.08
N ARG A 100 -13.63 -10.82 -6.75
CA ARG A 100 -13.93 -9.74 -5.80
C ARG A 100 -12.95 -8.56 -5.91
N ILE A 101 -11.67 -8.82 -6.18
CA ILE A 101 -10.67 -7.77 -6.39
C ILE A 101 -10.96 -6.99 -7.67
N THR A 102 -11.31 -7.65 -8.77
CA THR A 102 -11.69 -7.00 -10.03
C THR A 102 -12.95 -6.14 -9.87
N GLU A 103 -13.96 -6.63 -9.12
CA GLU A 103 -15.16 -5.86 -8.80
C GLU A 103 -14.85 -4.61 -7.96
N ALA A 104 -13.98 -4.74 -6.97
CA ALA A 104 -13.52 -3.62 -6.15
C ALA A 104 -12.77 -2.57 -6.98
N ALA A 105 -11.89 -3.00 -7.90
CA ALA A 105 -11.18 -2.12 -8.81
C ALA A 105 -12.15 -1.39 -9.77
N ALA A 106 -13.11 -2.10 -10.35
CA ALA A 106 -14.11 -1.52 -11.24
C ALA A 106 -14.99 -0.48 -10.54
N SER A 107 -15.24 -0.65 -9.25
CA SER A 107 -16.02 0.29 -8.44
C SER A 107 -15.21 1.55 -8.08
N ALA A 108 -13.90 1.44 -7.88
CA ALA A 108 -13.02 2.58 -7.62
C ALA A 108 -12.89 3.52 -8.82
N THR A 109 -12.87 2.99 -10.05
CA THR A 109 -12.74 3.79 -11.28
C THR A 109 -13.99 4.64 -11.59
N ARG A 110 -15.15 4.32 -11.00
CA ARG A 110 -16.41 5.05 -11.22
C ARG A 110 -16.67 6.16 -10.19
N GLY A 111 -15.79 6.32 -9.20
CA GLY A 111 -15.91 7.29 -8.10
C GLY A 111 -15.23 8.62 -8.37
#